data_AF-A0A511YSS7-F1
#
_entry.id   AF-A0A511YSS7-F1
#
_cell.length_a   1.000
_cell.length_b   1.000
_cell.length_c   1.000
_cell.angle_alpha   90.00
_cell.angle_beta   90.00
_cell.angle_gamma   90.00
#
_symmetry.space_group_name_H-M   'P 1'
#
loop_
_entity.id
_entity.type
_entity.pdbx_description
1 polymer ?
#
loop_
_entity_poly.entity_id
_entity_poly.type
_entity_poly.pdbx_seq_one_letter_code
_entity_poly.pdbx_strand_id
1 'polypeptide(L)'
;MKLNLRSKRKKRLPARVKEPLLRPVYPNVTWSMDFMHDTLENGKSVRSLNIIDDFNREILNITIDTSLPSARVVSELEQLIDWRGKPEKIRVDNGPEFIGEKLKGWCDKNEIALHYIQPGKPTQNSLVERFNRTFRTEFLDVYLFENIRQMRNYSEIWMWMYNNERPHSALQYLTPRDFLLKYGKIKTQSAEDFPTFQQSFNSNNKKLLTKNSTFEYA
;
A
#
# COMPACT_ATOMS: atom_id res chain seq x y z
N MET A 1 34.55 29.39 9.60
CA MET A 1 34.74 28.26 8.66
C MET A 1 33.47 28.10 7.82
N LYS A 2 33.54 28.25 6.49
CA LYS A 2 32.41 28.06 5.56
C LYS A 2 32.62 26.78 4.77
N LEU A 3 31.80 25.75 4.97
CA LEU A 3 31.75 24.55 4.13
C LEU A 3 30.58 24.69 3.14
N ASN A 4 30.88 25.19 1.93
CA ASN A 4 29.95 25.14 0.79
C ASN A 4 30.21 23.85 -0.01
N LEU A 5 29.71 22.72 0.47
CA LEU A 5 29.72 21.48 -0.30
C LEU A 5 28.54 21.48 -1.28
N ARG A 6 28.83 21.76 -2.56
CA ARG A 6 27.84 21.65 -3.65
C ARG A 6 27.46 20.17 -3.81
N SER A 7 26.24 19.82 -3.43
CA SER A 7 25.67 18.47 -3.64
C SER A 7 25.78 18.08 -5.12
N LYS A 8 26.39 16.93 -5.42
CA LYS A 8 26.45 16.36 -6.77
C LYS A 8 25.02 16.09 -7.24
N ARG A 9 24.50 16.89 -8.17
CA ARG A 9 23.23 16.60 -8.84
C ARG A 9 23.32 15.21 -9.49
N LYS A 10 22.49 14.26 -9.03
CA LYS A 10 22.32 12.97 -9.70
C LYS A 10 21.91 13.24 -11.16
N LYS A 11 22.65 12.64 -12.11
CA LYS A 11 22.40 12.78 -13.55
C LYS A 11 20.96 12.31 -13.83
N ARG A 12 20.12 13.19 -14.40
CA ARG A 12 18.77 12.80 -14.82
C ARG A 12 18.91 11.80 -15.96
N LEU A 13 18.53 10.54 -15.70
CA LEU A 13 18.43 9.53 -16.74
C LEU A 13 17.31 9.93 -17.73
N PRO A 14 17.46 9.65 -19.03
CA PRO A 14 16.42 9.90 -20.01
C PRO A 14 15.13 9.19 -19.59
N ALA A 15 13.99 9.84 -19.83
CA ALA A 15 12.68 9.29 -19.53
C ALA A 15 12.49 8.01 -20.36
N ARG A 16 12.58 6.84 -19.70
CA ARG A 16 12.32 5.56 -20.35
C ARG A 16 10.88 5.54 -20.84
N VAL A 17 10.67 5.05 -22.07
CA VAL A 17 9.33 4.81 -22.62
C VAL A 17 8.61 3.89 -21.64
N LYS A 18 7.48 4.36 -21.09
CA LYS A 18 6.72 3.58 -20.13
C LYS A 18 5.90 2.54 -20.88
N GLU A 19 6.37 1.30 -20.94
CA GLU A 19 5.48 0.19 -21.29
C GLU A 19 4.36 0.14 -20.24
N PRO A 20 3.08 0.16 -20.66
CA PRO A 20 1.97 0.12 -19.73
C PRO A 20 2.00 -1.24 -19.00
N LEU A 21 2.05 -1.20 -17.67
CA LEU A 21 1.74 -2.37 -16.86
C LEU A 21 0.34 -2.84 -17.24
N LEU A 22 0.23 -4.11 -17.62
CA LEU A 22 -1.07 -4.75 -17.82
C LEU A 22 -1.75 -4.89 -16.48
N ARG A 23 -2.77 -4.06 -16.28
CA ARG A 23 -3.72 -4.19 -15.18
C ARG A 23 -4.38 -5.57 -15.27
N PRO A 24 -4.45 -6.35 -14.17
CA PRO A 24 -5.22 -7.58 -14.16
C PRO A 24 -6.68 -7.35 -14.56
N VAL A 25 -7.33 -8.41 -15.05
CA VAL A 25 -8.75 -8.37 -15.45
C VAL A 25 -9.69 -8.70 -14.28
N TYR A 26 -9.14 -9.29 -13.21
CA TYR A 26 -9.86 -9.72 -12.00
C TYR A 26 -9.11 -9.28 -10.73
N PRO A 27 -9.82 -9.05 -9.61
CA PRO A 27 -9.19 -8.82 -8.30
C PRO A 27 -8.37 -10.03 -7.85
N ASN A 28 -7.45 -9.81 -6.90
CA ASN A 28 -6.58 -10.85 -6.32
C ASN A 28 -5.70 -11.61 -7.34
N VAL A 29 -5.53 -11.13 -8.57
CA VAL A 29 -4.54 -11.76 -9.47
C VAL A 29 -3.13 -11.35 -9.06
N THR A 30 -2.90 -10.07 -8.79
CA THR A 30 -1.57 -9.57 -8.41
C THR A 30 -1.68 -8.60 -7.25
N TRP A 31 -0.98 -8.92 -6.17
CA TRP A 31 -0.72 -7.95 -5.12
C TRP A 31 0.67 -7.37 -5.32
N SER A 32 0.78 -6.04 -5.29
CA SER A 32 2.08 -5.36 -5.25
C SER A 32 2.35 -4.89 -3.84
N MET A 33 3.55 -5.13 -3.33
CA MET A 33 3.95 -4.63 -2.02
C MET A 33 5.32 -3.97 -2.04
N ASP A 34 5.48 -2.95 -1.20
CA ASP A 34 6.70 -2.15 -1.09
C ASP A 34 6.84 -1.57 0.33
N PHE A 35 8.06 -1.24 0.73
CA PHE A 35 8.34 -0.59 1.99
C PHE A 35 8.53 0.91 1.83
N MET A 36 8.09 1.67 2.82
CA MET A 36 8.48 3.07 2.97
C MET A 36 9.06 3.32 4.35
N HIS A 37 9.96 4.29 4.43
CA HIS A 37 10.60 4.73 5.67
C HIS A 37 10.17 6.14 6.02
N ASP A 38 9.96 6.37 7.31
CA ASP A 38 9.68 7.70 7.86
C ASP A 38 10.23 7.84 9.28
N THR A 39 10.05 9.00 9.91
CA THR A 39 10.54 9.29 11.25
C THR A 39 9.45 9.96 12.08
N LEU A 40 9.27 9.50 13.32
CA LEU A 40 8.38 10.14 14.29
C LEU A 40 8.98 11.47 14.79
N GLU A 41 8.16 12.29 15.43
CA GLU A 41 8.61 13.57 16.00
C GLU A 41 9.82 13.42 16.95
N ASN A 42 9.86 12.32 17.71
CA ASN A 42 10.96 12.01 18.63
C ASN A 42 12.23 11.47 17.94
N GLY A 43 12.31 11.48 16.61
CA GLY A 43 13.47 11.02 15.84
C GLY A 43 13.54 9.49 15.65
N LYS A 44 12.58 8.71 16.17
CA LYS A 44 12.57 7.26 15.97
C LYS A 44 12.14 6.92 14.54
N SER A 45 12.98 6.13 13.87
CA SER A 45 12.68 5.55 12.56
C SER A 45 11.45 4.63 12.64
N VAL A 46 10.57 4.77 11.65
CA VAL A 46 9.43 3.90 11.40
C VAL A 46 9.44 3.42 9.95
N ARG A 47 8.84 2.25 9.73
CA ARG A 47 8.67 1.64 8.42
C ARG A 47 7.19 1.33 8.21
N SER A 48 6.74 1.44 6.98
CA SER A 48 5.44 0.93 6.52
C SER A 48 5.65 -0.14 5.46
N LEU A 49 4.91 -1.25 5.57
CA LEU A 49 4.69 -2.20 4.49
C LEU A 49 3.35 -1.86 3.86
N ASN A 50 3.38 -1.52 2.58
CA ASN A 50 2.20 -1.16 1.82
C ASN A 50 1.86 -2.30 0.88
N ILE A 51 0.62 -2.78 0.91
CA ILE A 51 0.15 -3.87 0.04
C ILE A 51 -1.08 -3.38 -0.71
N ILE A 52 -1.05 -3.46 -2.04
CA ILE A 52 -2.15 -3.03 -2.91
C ILE A 52 -2.57 -4.14 -3.88
N ASP A 53 -3.84 -4.13 -4.29
CA ASP A 53 -4.35 -4.94 -5.39
C ASP A 53 -4.16 -4.20 -6.73
N ASP A 54 -3.41 -4.79 -7.66
CA ASP A 54 -3.14 -4.20 -8.98
C ASP A 54 -4.41 -4.06 -9.83
N PHE A 55 -5.48 -4.81 -9.51
CA PHE A 55 -6.76 -4.68 -10.19
C PHE A 55 -7.38 -3.33 -9.92
N ASN A 56 -7.89 -3.05 -8.73
CA ASN A 56 -8.66 -1.84 -8.44
C ASN A 56 -7.87 -0.76 -7.70
N ARG A 57 -6.55 -0.91 -7.54
CA ARG A 57 -5.69 -0.01 -6.75
C ARG A 57 -6.08 0.08 -5.28
N GLU A 58 -6.83 -0.90 -4.79
CA GLU A 58 -7.23 -0.92 -3.39
C GLU A 58 -6.02 -1.18 -2.51
N ILE A 59 -5.95 -0.43 -1.42
CA ILE A 59 -5.00 -0.68 -0.36
C ILE A 59 -5.54 -1.85 0.46
N LEU A 60 -4.80 -2.94 0.49
CA LEU A 60 -5.14 -4.12 1.26
C LEU A 60 -4.68 -3.96 2.70
N ASN A 61 -3.47 -3.43 2.89
CA ASN A 61 -2.89 -3.22 4.21
C ASN A 61 -1.81 -2.14 4.20
N ILE A 62 -1.68 -1.44 5.32
CA ILE A 62 -0.57 -0.54 5.66
C ILE A 62 -0.06 -0.96 7.05
N THR A 63 0.95 -1.82 7.08
CA THR A 63 1.55 -2.26 8.34
C THR A 63 2.65 -1.29 8.75
N ILE A 64 2.43 -0.51 9.81
CA ILE A 64 3.44 0.42 10.35
C ILE A 64 4.11 -0.18 11.59
N ASP A 65 5.44 -0.20 11.63
CA ASP A 65 6.22 -0.58 12.81
C ASP A 65 7.65 0.02 12.77
N THR A 66 8.41 -0.07 13.86
CA THR A 66 9.84 0.26 13.86
C THR A 66 10.68 -0.73 13.06
N SER A 67 10.21 -1.98 12.94
CA SER A 67 10.90 -3.09 12.29
C SER A 67 9.88 -4.03 11.65
N LEU A 68 10.11 -4.41 10.40
CA LEU A 68 9.23 -5.29 9.62
C LEU A 68 10.04 -6.47 9.07
N PRO A 69 10.40 -7.45 9.91
CA PRO A 69 11.13 -8.63 9.46
C PRO A 69 10.24 -9.51 8.58
N SER A 70 10.82 -10.39 7.76
CA SER A 70 10.05 -11.26 6.85
C SER A 70 8.99 -12.11 7.56
N ALA A 71 9.22 -12.47 8.84
CA ALA A 71 8.21 -13.16 9.66
C ALA A 71 6.95 -12.32 9.88
N ARG A 72 7.10 -11.01 10.12
CA ARG A 72 5.98 -10.10 10.26
C ARG A 72 5.25 -9.94 8.93
N VAL A 73 5.99 -9.73 7.84
CA VAL A 73 5.42 -9.64 6.47
C VAL A 73 4.54 -10.85 6.15
N VAL A 74 5.05 -12.07 6.41
CA VAL A 74 4.30 -13.31 6.21
C VAL A 74 3.01 -13.34 7.04
N SER A 75 3.06 -12.95 8.31
CA SER A 75 1.88 -12.91 9.17
C SER A 75 0.81 -11.93 8.67
N GLU A 76 1.21 -10.78 8.12
CA GLU A 76 0.28 -9.81 7.53
C GLU A 76 -0.35 -10.36 6.24
N LEU A 77 0.43 -11.07 5.42
CA LEU A 77 -0.07 -11.71 4.21
C LEU A 77 -1.05 -12.86 4.53
N GLU A 78 -0.77 -13.66 5.56
CA GLU A 78 -1.68 -14.72 6.02
C GLU A 78 -3.02 -14.13 6.45
N GLN A 79 -3.02 -13.07 7.27
CA GLN A 79 -4.24 -12.38 7.68
C GLN A 79 -5.02 -11.82 6.47
N LEU A 80 -4.31 -11.25 5.48
CA LEU A 80 -4.95 -10.77 4.25
C LEU A 80 -5.58 -11.90 3.44
N ILE A 81 -4.92 -13.06 3.35
CA ILE A 81 -5.42 -14.22 2.62
C ILE A 81 -6.66 -14.79 3.32
N ASP A 82 -6.65 -14.93 4.64
CA ASP A 82 -7.78 -15.43 5.42
C ASP A 82 -9.03 -14.58 5.18
N TRP A 83 -8.82 -13.28 5.01
CA TRP A 83 -9.89 -12.30 4.89
C TRP A 83 -10.35 -12.05 3.45
N ARG A 84 -9.44 -11.97 2.49
CA ARG A 84 -9.73 -11.58 1.09
C ARG A 84 -9.67 -12.74 0.10
N GLY A 85 -8.99 -13.81 0.48
CA GLY A 85 -8.57 -14.87 -0.42
C GLY A 85 -7.16 -14.66 -0.97
N LYS A 86 -6.61 -15.78 -1.47
CA LYS A 86 -5.22 -15.90 -1.91
C LYS A 86 -4.97 -15.23 -3.27
N PRO A 87 -3.86 -14.48 -3.45
CA PRO A 87 -3.48 -13.99 -4.77
C PRO A 87 -2.78 -15.04 -5.62
N GLU A 88 -2.82 -14.90 -6.95
CA GLU A 88 -2.01 -15.77 -7.83
C GLU A 88 -0.51 -15.44 -7.76
N LYS A 89 -0.19 -14.14 -7.64
CA LYS A 89 1.20 -13.67 -7.56
C LYS A 89 1.36 -12.43 -6.69
N ILE A 90 2.53 -12.33 -6.09
CA ILE A 90 2.97 -11.16 -5.33
C ILE A 90 4.14 -10.53 -6.06
N ARG A 91 4.06 -9.23 -6.32
CA ARG A 91 5.13 -8.44 -6.91
C ARG A 91 5.85 -7.65 -5.81
N VAL A 92 7.17 -7.75 -5.81
CA VAL A 92 8.07 -7.02 -4.90
C VAL A 92 9.20 -6.38 -5.69
N ASP A 93 9.78 -5.31 -5.15
CA ASP A 93 11.04 -4.80 -5.65
C ASP A 93 12.21 -5.71 -5.20
N ASN A 94 13.44 -5.38 -5.63
CA ASN A 94 14.64 -6.12 -5.20
C ASN A 94 15.23 -5.56 -3.90
N GLY A 95 14.41 -4.96 -3.03
CA GLY A 95 14.88 -4.50 -1.73
C GLY A 95 15.43 -5.67 -0.91
N PRO A 96 16.55 -5.51 -0.19
CA PRO A 96 17.07 -6.56 0.71
C PRO A 96 16.03 -7.03 1.72
N GLU A 97 15.02 -6.21 2.02
CA GLU A 97 13.91 -6.51 2.91
C GLU A 97 12.93 -7.56 2.36
N PHE A 98 12.87 -7.75 1.03
CA PHE A 98 12.06 -8.77 0.36
C PHE A 98 12.86 -9.99 -0.11
N ILE A 99 14.19 -9.97 0.07
CA ILE A 99 15.11 -11.06 -0.31
C ILE A 99 15.23 -12.10 0.83
N GLY A 100 14.28 -12.14 1.77
CA GLY A 100 14.25 -13.16 2.81
C GLY A 100 13.80 -14.51 2.26
N GLU A 101 14.59 -15.58 2.49
CA GLU A 101 14.22 -16.98 2.18
C GLU A 101 12.85 -17.35 2.76
N LYS A 102 12.47 -16.75 3.89
CA LYS A 102 11.20 -16.99 4.57
C LYS A 102 9.98 -16.58 3.73
N LEU A 103 10.02 -15.42 3.08
CA LEU A 103 8.91 -14.97 2.23
C LEU A 103 8.80 -15.88 0.99
N LYS A 104 9.94 -16.18 0.36
CA LYS A 104 9.99 -17.07 -0.79
C LYS A 104 9.44 -18.47 -0.45
N GLY A 105 9.93 -19.10 0.61
CA GLY A 105 9.46 -20.41 1.04
C GLY A 105 7.98 -20.42 1.44
N TRP A 106 7.48 -19.33 2.00
CA TRP A 106 6.04 -19.18 2.27
C TRP A 106 5.23 -19.06 0.98
N CYS A 107 5.68 -18.27 0.01
CA CYS A 107 5.04 -18.16 -1.31
C CYS A 107 5.01 -19.52 -2.03
N ASP A 108 6.13 -20.25 -2.04
CA ASP A 108 6.24 -21.58 -2.64
C ASP A 108 5.26 -22.57 -1.98
N LYS A 109 5.18 -22.57 -0.64
CA LYS A 109 4.24 -23.42 0.13
C LYS A 109 2.78 -23.11 -0.17
N ASN A 110 2.45 -21.84 -0.41
CA ASN A 110 1.09 -21.40 -0.68
C ASN A 110 0.75 -21.38 -2.17
N GLU A 111 1.65 -21.83 -3.06
CA GLU A 111 1.47 -21.78 -4.52
C GLU A 111 1.20 -20.36 -5.04
N ILE A 112 1.90 -19.38 -4.46
CA ILE A 112 1.84 -17.96 -4.86
C ILE A 112 3.13 -17.65 -5.61
N ALA A 113 3.03 -17.17 -6.84
CA ALA A 113 4.23 -16.80 -7.59
C ALA A 113 4.84 -15.50 -7.05
N LEU A 114 6.08 -15.56 -6.57
CA LEU A 114 6.83 -14.38 -6.11
C LEU A 114 7.60 -13.75 -7.27
N HIS A 115 7.21 -12.54 -7.68
CA HIS A 115 7.76 -11.84 -8.83
C HIS A 115 8.61 -10.64 -8.39
N TYR A 116 9.92 -10.79 -8.55
CA TYR A 116 10.85 -9.68 -8.40
C TYR A 116 10.88 -8.81 -9.66
N ILE A 117 10.87 -7.49 -9.48
CA ILE A 117 10.99 -6.53 -10.58
C ILE A 117 12.36 -6.65 -11.24
N GLN A 118 12.43 -6.52 -12.56
CA GLN A 118 13.71 -6.57 -13.25
C GLN A 118 14.52 -5.30 -12.99
N PRO A 119 15.82 -5.42 -12.64
CA PRO A 119 16.70 -4.26 -12.55
C PRO A 119 16.63 -3.42 -13.83
N GLY A 120 16.36 -2.12 -13.66
CA GLY A 120 16.25 -1.22 -14.81
C GLY A 120 14.87 -1.19 -15.51
N LYS A 121 13.84 -1.86 -14.99
CA LYS A 121 12.46 -1.76 -15.50
C LYS A 121 11.50 -1.10 -14.50
N PRO A 122 11.60 0.23 -14.29
CA PRO A 122 10.77 0.95 -13.31
C PRO A 122 9.27 0.90 -13.64
N THR A 123 8.92 0.62 -14.90
CA THR A 123 7.53 0.50 -15.33
C THR A 123 6.79 -0.62 -14.61
N GLN A 124 7.49 -1.72 -14.28
CA GLN A 124 6.93 -2.91 -13.64
C GLN A 124 6.45 -2.67 -12.20
N ASN A 125 6.90 -1.59 -11.54
CA ASN A 125 6.48 -1.23 -10.19
C ASN A 125 5.55 -0.01 -10.14
N SER A 126 5.12 0.51 -11.29
CA SER A 126 4.55 1.85 -11.34
C SER A 126 3.22 2.03 -10.59
N LEU A 127 2.51 0.93 -10.28
CA LEU A 127 1.28 0.98 -9.46
C LEU A 127 1.61 1.26 -7.99
N VAL A 128 2.44 0.44 -7.34
CA VAL A 128 2.81 0.66 -5.94
C VAL A 128 3.70 1.88 -5.78
N GLU A 129 4.57 2.22 -6.75
CA GLU A 129 5.33 3.48 -6.73
C GLU A 129 4.41 4.71 -6.74
N ARG A 130 3.32 4.66 -7.53
CA ARG A 130 2.33 5.73 -7.55
C ARG A 130 1.58 5.79 -6.23
N PHE A 131 1.17 4.64 -5.70
CA PHE A 131 0.55 4.57 -4.38
C PHE A 131 1.47 5.16 -3.29
N ASN A 132 2.72 4.74 -3.23
CA ASN A 132 3.71 5.21 -2.27
C ASN A 132 3.95 6.72 -2.36
N ARG A 133 3.92 7.29 -3.57
CA ARG A 133 3.97 8.74 -3.74
C ARG A 133 2.75 9.42 -3.14
N THR A 134 1.54 8.90 -3.39
CA THR A 134 0.31 9.42 -2.80
C THR A 134 0.32 9.30 -1.28
N PHE A 135 0.72 8.14 -0.73
CA PHE A 135 0.85 7.93 0.71
C PHE A 135 1.89 8.88 1.33
N ARG A 136 3.02 9.13 0.64
CA ARG A 136 3.99 10.14 1.07
C ARG A 136 3.34 11.53 1.17
N THR A 137 2.81 12.02 0.06
CA THR A 137 2.43 13.43 -0.05
C THR A 137 1.15 13.78 0.68
N GLU A 138 0.27 12.81 0.91
CA GLU A 138 -1.07 13.06 1.47
C GLU A 138 -1.26 12.50 2.87
N PHE A 139 -0.32 11.69 3.36
CA PHE A 139 -0.36 11.14 4.71
C PHE A 139 0.92 11.45 5.48
N LEU A 140 2.06 10.92 5.03
CA LEU A 140 3.33 11.04 5.76
C LEU A 140 3.82 12.49 5.87
N ASP A 141 3.74 13.27 4.80
CA ASP A 141 4.20 14.67 4.79
C ASP A 141 3.19 15.65 5.42
N VAL A 142 1.94 15.23 5.62
CA VAL A 142 0.85 16.07 6.13
C VAL A 142 0.77 16.03 7.65
N TYR A 143 1.11 14.89 8.26
CA TYR A 143 0.97 14.67 9.69
C TYR A 143 2.33 14.53 10.38
N LEU A 144 2.46 15.17 11.54
CA LEU A 144 3.57 14.91 12.47
C LEU A 144 3.07 13.95 13.55
N PHE A 145 3.66 12.75 13.62
CA PHE A 145 3.24 11.71 14.57
C PHE A 145 4.16 11.64 15.79
N GLU A 146 3.58 11.72 16.98
CA GLU A 146 4.30 11.60 18.25
C GLU A 146 4.73 10.14 18.52
N ASN A 147 3.87 9.20 18.14
CA ASN A 147 4.04 7.78 18.42
C ASN A 147 3.41 6.86 17.34
N ILE A 148 3.87 5.61 17.32
CA ILE A 148 3.46 4.60 16.32
C ILE A 148 1.96 4.30 16.40
N ARG A 149 1.37 4.31 17.61
CA ARG A 149 -0.05 4.03 17.78
C ARG A 149 -0.90 5.09 17.11
N GLN A 150 -0.54 6.36 17.25
CA GLN A 150 -1.20 7.46 16.55
C GLN A 150 -1.09 7.29 15.03
N MET A 151 0.11 7.01 14.52
CA MET A 151 0.35 6.79 13.09
C MET A 151 -0.49 5.62 12.53
N ARG A 152 -0.56 4.49 13.26
CA ARG A 152 -1.41 3.35 12.90
C ARG A 152 -2.88 3.73 12.80
N ASN A 153 -3.44 4.34 13.85
CA ASN A 153 -4.85 4.74 13.86
C ASN A 153 -5.21 5.68 12.70
N TYR A 154 -4.34 6.66 12.44
CA TYR A 154 -4.55 7.62 11.34
C TYR A 154 -4.41 6.94 9.98
N SER A 155 -3.49 5.98 9.84
CA SER A 155 -3.32 5.23 8.59
C SER A 155 -4.53 4.36 8.25
N GLU A 156 -5.18 3.76 9.26
CA GLU A 156 -6.41 2.99 9.07
C GLU A 156 -7.55 3.89 8.56
N ILE A 157 -7.70 5.07 9.15
CA ILE A 157 -8.69 6.08 8.72
C ILE A 157 -8.41 6.53 7.29
N TRP A 158 -7.15 6.86 7.00
CA TRP A 158 -6.74 7.30 5.66
C TRP A 158 -6.93 6.20 4.60
N MET A 159 -6.58 4.96 4.93
CA MET A 159 -6.79 3.80 4.07
C MET A 159 -8.28 3.61 3.75
N TRP A 160 -9.15 3.75 4.75
CA TRP A 160 -10.59 3.67 4.54
C TRP A 160 -11.08 4.77 3.58
N MET A 161 -10.71 6.03 3.80
CA MET A 161 -11.08 7.13 2.90
C MET A 161 -10.54 6.92 1.48
N TYR A 162 -9.28 6.49 1.34
CA TYR A 162 -8.67 6.20 0.05
C TYR A 162 -9.46 5.14 -0.75
N ASN A 163 -9.90 4.08 -0.06
CA ASN A 163 -10.56 2.97 -0.72
C ASN A 163 -12.08 3.20 -0.94
N ASN A 164 -12.73 4.00 -0.10
CA ASN A 164 -14.19 4.13 -0.07
C ASN A 164 -14.73 5.48 -0.53
N GLU A 165 -13.94 6.55 -0.46
CA GLU A 165 -14.41 7.92 -0.73
C GLU A 165 -13.61 8.61 -1.84
N ARG A 166 -12.33 8.29 -1.98
CA ARG A 166 -11.46 8.96 -2.94
C ARG A 166 -11.71 8.48 -4.38
N PRO A 167 -12.10 9.37 -5.31
CA PRO A 167 -12.16 9.03 -6.73
C PRO A 167 -10.75 8.97 -7.35
N HIS A 168 -10.52 7.99 -8.23
CA HIS A 168 -9.25 7.84 -8.94
C HIS A 168 -9.45 8.01 -10.44
N SER A 169 -8.76 8.96 -11.06
CA SER A 169 -8.86 9.19 -12.51
C SER A 169 -8.51 7.94 -13.34
N ALA A 170 -7.56 7.13 -12.86
CA ALA A 170 -7.22 5.85 -13.48
C ALA A 170 -8.28 4.75 -13.34
N LEU A 171 -9.28 4.97 -12.50
CA LEU A 171 -10.43 4.10 -12.27
C LEU A 171 -11.72 4.74 -12.79
N GLN A 172 -11.64 5.62 -13.80
CA GLN A 172 -12.80 6.35 -14.34
C GLN A 172 -13.50 7.21 -13.27
N TYR A 173 -12.72 7.78 -12.35
CA TYR A 173 -13.20 8.54 -11.19
C TYR A 173 -14.07 7.74 -10.22
N LEU A 174 -14.03 6.41 -10.28
CA LEU A 174 -14.57 5.55 -9.24
C LEU A 174 -13.58 5.42 -8.08
N THR A 175 -14.11 5.13 -6.90
CA THR A 175 -13.32 4.65 -5.76
C THR A 175 -12.82 3.23 -6.04
N PRO A 176 -11.75 2.76 -5.38
CA PRO A 176 -11.30 1.37 -5.49
C PRO A 176 -12.43 0.37 -5.20
N ARG A 177 -13.26 0.67 -4.19
CA ARG A 177 -14.46 -0.10 -3.85
C ARG A 177 -15.48 -0.12 -4.99
N ASP A 178 -15.89 1.04 -5.50
CA ASP A 178 -16.92 1.09 -6.54
C ASP A 178 -16.45 0.46 -7.84
N PHE A 179 -15.15 0.60 -8.15
CA PHE A 179 -14.55 -0.08 -9.29
C PHE A 179 -14.66 -1.61 -9.13
N LEU A 180 -14.37 -2.12 -7.93
CA LEU A 180 -14.44 -3.54 -7.63
C LEU A 180 -15.86 -4.08 -7.72
N LEU A 181 -16.83 -3.38 -7.13
CA LEU A 181 -18.25 -3.77 -7.20
C LEU A 181 -18.76 -3.78 -8.65
N LYS A 182 -18.31 -2.82 -9.47
CA LYS A 182 -18.74 -2.70 -10.86
C LYS A 182 -18.09 -3.72 -11.80
N TYR A 183 -16.80 -4.00 -11.63
CA TYR A 183 -16.02 -4.74 -12.62
C TYR A 183 -15.39 -6.05 -12.10
N GLY A 184 -15.40 -6.28 -10.78
CA GLY A 184 -14.75 -7.43 -10.15
C GLY A 184 -15.43 -8.77 -10.41
N LYS A 185 -16.64 -8.77 -11.01
CA LYS A 185 -17.47 -9.97 -11.28
C LYS A 185 -17.59 -10.88 -10.05
N ILE A 186 -17.82 -10.28 -8.90
CA ILE A 186 -18.01 -10.98 -7.63
C ILE A 186 -19.29 -11.82 -7.73
N LYS A 187 -19.19 -13.13 -7.44
CA LYS A 187 -20.35 -14.06 -7.41
C LYS A 187 -21.22 -13.73 -6.17
N THR A 188 -22.04 -12.69 -6.28
CA THR A 188 -23.15 -12.27 -5.41
C THR A 188 -23.20 -12.79 -3.95
N GLN A 189 -22.95 -11.90 -2.98
CA GLN A 189 -23.84 -11.58 -1.85
C GLN A 189 -23.29 -10.31 -1.16
N SER A 190 -24.20 -9.35 -0.93
CA SER A 190 -24.08 -7.99 -0.37
C SER A 190 -22.79 -7.16 -0.61
N ALA A 191 -22.95 -5.87 -0.93
CA ALA A 191 -21.85 -4.89 -0.91
C ALA A 191 -21.25 -4.67 0.51
N GLU A 192 -21.75 -5.41 1.50
CA GLU A 192 -21.33 -5.47 2.91
C GLU A 192 -20.32 -6.62 3.14
N ASP A 193 -20.28 -7.64 2.28
CA ASP A 193 -19.41 -8.83 2.41
C ASP A 193 -18.05 -8.69 1.71
N PHE A 194 -17.88 -7.68 0.85
CA PHE A 194 -16.59 -7.42 0.20
C PHE A 194 -15.77 -6.42 0.98
N PRO A 195 -14.50 -6.73 1.31
CA PRO A 195 -14.01 -6.21 2.55
C PRO A 195 -13.14 -4.99 2.28
N THR A 196 -13.75 -3.91 1.81
CA THR A 196 -13.18 -2.59 2.06
C THR A 196 -13.45 -2.13 3.51
N PHE A 197 -14.09 -2.99 4.30
CA PHE A 197 -14.41 -2.85 5.72
C PHE A 197 -13.53 -3.81 6.53
N GLN A 198 -12.47 -3.29 7.13
CA GLN A 198 -11.99 -3.90 8.37
C GLN A 198 -13.15 -3.81 9.40
N GLN A 199 -13.71 -4.96 9.79
CA GLN A 199 -14.60 -5.05 10.96
C GLN A 199 -13.90 -4.59 12.26
N SER A 200 -12.58 -4.41 12.24
CA SER A 200 -11.79 -3.81 13.33
C SER A 200 -11.88 -2.28 13.39
N PHE A 201 -12.72 -1.61 12.59
CA PHE A 201 -13.27 -0.31 12.99
C PHE A 201 -14.13 -0.50 14.25
N ASN A 202 -13.45 -0.72 15.38
CA ASN A 202 -14.01 -0.67 16.72
C ASN A 202 -14.85 0.60 16.79
N SER A 203 -16.00 0.56 17.47
CA SER A 203 -16.91 1.70 17.60
C SER A 203 -16.22 2.99 18.11
N ASN A 204 -15.02 2.88 18.68
CA ASN A 204 -14.12 3.98 19.04
C ASN A 204 -13.52 4.75 17.84
N ASN A 205 -13.29 4.14 16.67
CA ASN A 205 -12.74 4.81 15.48
C ASN A 205 -13.79 5.69 14.78
N LYS A 206 -15.09 5.38 14.90
CA LYS A 206 -16.17 6.31 14.49
C LYS A 206 -16.09 7.65 15.24
N LYS A 207 -15.68 7.65 16.52
CA LYS A 207 -15.48 8.88 17.30
C LYS A 207 -14.29 9.71 16.82
N LEU A 208 -13.22 9.07 16.33
CA LEU A 208 -12.04 9.76 15.77
C LEU A 208 -12.38 10.49 14.46
N LEU A 209 -13.18 9.86 13.59
CA LEU A 209 -13.74 10.51 12.39
C LEU A 209 -14.57 11.75 12.73
N THR A 210 -15.37 11.71 13.81
CA THR A 210 -16.23 12.85 14.20
C THR A 210 -15.53 13.96 14.99
N LYS A 211 -14.40 13.68 15.66
CA LYS A 211 -13.72 14.67 16.51
C LYS A 211 -12.59 15.42 15.82
N ASN A 212 -11.96 14.83 14.80
CA ASN A 212 -10.79 15.39 14.11
C ASN A 212 -11.01 15.56 12.60
N SER A 213 -12.25 15.65 12.13
CA SER A 213 -12.56 15.98 10.73
C SER A 213 -12.26 17.46 10.44
N THR A 214 -10.97 17.79 10.32
CA THR A 214 -10.49 18.99 9.63
C THR A 214 -10.18 18.69 8.15
N PHE A 215 -10.78 17.65 7.57
CA PHE A 215 -10.86 17.49 6.12
C PHE A 215 -11.95 18.41 5.59
N GLU A 216 -11.73 19.72 5.70
CA GLU A 216 -12.47 20.70 4.90
C GLU A 216 -11.96 20.59 3.46
N TYR A 217 -12.87 20.31 2.54
CA TYR A 217 -12.60 20.34 1.09
C TYR A 217 -12.22 21.76 0.69
N ALA A 218 -11.01 21.94 0.17
CA ALA A 218 -10.61 23.08 -0.65
C ALA A 218 -10.76 22.74 -2.13
#